data_AF-A0A662XCU3-F1
#
_entry.id   AF-A0A662XCU3-F1
#
_cell.length_a   1.000
_cell.length_b   1.000
_cell.length_c   1.000
_cell.angle_alpha   90.00
_cell.angle_beta   90.00
_cell.angle_gamma   90.00
#
_symmetry.space_group_name_H-M   'P 1'
#
loop_
_entity.id
_entity.type
_entity.pdbx_description
1 polymer ?
#
loop_
_entity_poly.entity_id
_entity_poly.type
_entity_poly.pdbx_seq_one_letter_code
_entity_poly.pdbx_strand_id
1 'polypeptide(L)'
;MMLDIAVVLRHLCFQCPLKPHASGNGDSSEDDEATGSEWLYIEEPVGYFVPTMQKRRRFLQLDQVLHLLHYGNFKHAMRLHDISLVTSVEETDTFGVMTWWMTVQDPSTLQVWVVHFPSRHRLLAWVQLLRSVLHGTNSRAIVGELVFMDAQKAAPSCLLPVADTILPVP
;
A
#
# COMPACT_ATOMS: atom_id res chain seq x y z
N MET A 1 -27.74 17.59 30.06
CA MET A 1 -26.43 18.12 29.63
C MET A 1 -25.37 17.63 30.60
N MET A 2 -24.18 17.38 30.05
CA MET A 2 -22.87 17.15 30.69
C MET A 2 -22.61 15.81 31.40
N LEU A 3 -21.69 15.07 30.78
CA LEU A 3 -20.83 14.04 31.36
C LEU A 3 -19.98 14.65 32.47
N ASP A 4 -19.55 13.82 33.43
CA ASP A 4 -18.19 13.98 33.95
C ASP A 4 -17.50 12.64 34.17
N ILE A 5 -16.27 12.60 33.67
CA ILE A 5 -15.36 11.47 33.53
C ILE A 5 -14.36 11.57 34.69
N ALA A 6 -14.29 10.56 35.54
CA ALA A 6 -13.23 10.44 36.54
C ALA A 6 -12.16 9.47 36.04
N VAL A 7 -11.13 10.07 35.44
CA VAL A 7 -9.83 9.49 35.11
C VAL A 7 -9.02 9.22 36.38
N VAL A 8 -8.61 7.97 36.56
CA VAL A 8 -7.38 7.57 37.25
C VAL A 8 -7.01 6.20 36.65
N LEU A 9 -5.78 5.84 36.26
CA LEU A 9 -4.50 6.15 36.88
C LEU A 9 -3.38 5.70 35.92
N ARG A 10 -2.45 6.63 35.62
CA ARG A 10 -0.99 6.44 35.54
C ARG A 10 -0.43 5.20 34.81
N HIS A 11 0.12 5.42 33.63
CA HIS A 11 1.56 5.27 33.33
C HIS A 11 1.82 5.78 31.91
N LEU A 12 1.94 7.11 31.79
CA LEU A 12 2.47 7.77 30.62
C LEU A 12 4.00 7.87 30.78
N CYS A 13 4.75 7.07 30.04
CA CYS A 13 6.14 7.41 29.73
C CYS A 13 6.12 8.41 28.57
N PHE A 14 5.97 9.69 28.92
CA PHE A 14 6.37 10.80 28.08
C PHE A 14 7.88 10.99 28.24
N GLN A 15 8.66 10.76 27.20
CA GLN A 15 9.95 11.43 27.02
C GLN A 15 10.12 11.86 25.56
N CYS A 16 9.84 13.15 25.33
CA CYS A 16 10.45 14.03 24.34
C CYS A 16 10.50 15.43 25.03
N PRO A 17 11.39 16.40 24.69
CA PRO A 17 12.32 16.47 23.57
C PRO A 17 13.76 16.92 23.96
N LEU A 18 14.76 16.68 23.12
CA LEU A 18 16.04 17.41 23.16
C LEU A 18 16.36 17.99 21.77
N LYS A 19 16.59 19.29 21.70
CA LYS A 19 17.07 20.05 20.54
C LYS A 19 17.86 21.27 21.07
N PRO A 20 18.86 21.83 20.37
CA PRO A 20 19.91 21.23 19.53
C PRO A 20 21.33 21.63 20.03
N HIS A 21 22.37 20.90 19.64
CA HIS A 21 23.72 21.47 19.57
C HIS A 21 24.27 21.23 18.17
N ALA A 22 24.44 22.31 17.41
CA ALA A 22 25.11 22.26 16.11
C ALA A 22 26.62 22.12 16.35
N SER A 23 27.24 21.09 15.76
CA SER A 23 28.60 21.18 15.21
C SER A 23 28.91 19.92 14.39
N GLY A 24 29.15 20.11 13.09
CA GLY A 24 30.12 19.32 12.33
C GLY A 24 29.69 17.95 11.80
N ASN A 25 29.11 17.96 10.59
CA ASN A 25 29.49 17.13 9.44
C ASN A 25 29.73 15.61 9.65
N GLY A 26 28.76 14.77 9.25
CA GLY A 26 29.00 13.34 9.01
C GLY A 26 27.71 12.51 8.97
N ASP A 27 27.38 11.99 7.77
CA ASP A 27 26.38 10.96 7.44
C ASP A 27 24.90 11.20 7.76
N SER A 28 24.17 11.64 6.73
CA SER A 28 22.74 11.41 6.59
C SER A 28 22.49 9.92 6.31
N SER A 29 22.40 9.09 7.36
CA SER A 29 21.67 7.84 7.26
C SER A 29 20.19 8.20 7.16
N GLU A 30 19.67 8.23 5.93
CA GLU A 30 18.23 8.31 5.68
C GLU A 30 17.56 7.14 6.44
N ASP A 31 16.49 7.43 7.19
CA ASP A 31 15.71 6.46 7.95
C ASP A 31 15.07 5.44 6.98
N ASP A 32 15.83 4.40 6.65
CA ASP A 32 15.47 3.35 5.69
C ASP A 32 14.42 2.35 6.26
N GLU A 33 14.13 2.42 7.56
CA GLU A 33 13.17 1.53 8.20
C GLU A 33 11.73 2.05 8.09
N ALA A 34 10.78 1.13 7.86
CA ALA A 34 9.36 1.43 7.96
C ALA A 34 8.94 1.43 9.43
N THR A 35 8.48 2.57 9.93
CA THR A 35 8.01 2.74 11.33
C THR A 35 6.64 2.11 11.60
N GLY A 36 5.99 1.53 10.58
CA GLY A 36 4.63 1.02 10.65
C GLY A 36 3.56 2.10 10.65
N SER A 37 3.91 3.36 10.43
CA SER A 37 2.92 4.42 10.24
C SER A 37 3.40 5.48 9.25
N GLU A 38 2.67 5.69 8.15
CA GLU A 38 3.12 6.56 7.07
C GLU A 38 1.95 7.14 6.25
N TRP A 39 2.16 8.33 5.68
CA TRP A 39 1.26 8.91 4.69
C TRP A 39 1.55 8.35 3.29
N LEU A 40 0.67 7.47 2.81
CA LEU A 40 0.79 6.79 1.51
C LEU A 40 -0.42 7.08 0.62
N TYR A 41 -0.34 6.74 -0.66
CA TYR A 41 -1.48 6.81 -1.56
C TYR A 41 -2.18 5.45 -1.59
N ILE A 42 -3.49 5.43 -1.34
CA ILE A 42 -4.31 4.21 -1.36
C ILE A 42 -5.41 4.39 -2.39
N GLU A 43 -5.65 3.37 -3.21
CA GLU A 43 -6.79 3.36 -4.13
C GLU A 43 -8.09 3.10 -3.39
N GLU A 44 -9.05 4.01 -3.54
CA GLU A 44 -10.38 3.90 -2.95
C GLU A 44 -11.46 4.02 -4.04
N PRO A 45 -12.57 3.28 -3.92
CA PRO A 45 -13.75 3.52 -4.74
C PRO A 45 -14.36 4.89 -4.36
N VAL A 46 -14.56 5.74 -5.36
CA VAL A 46 -15.17 7.06 -5.22
C VAL A 46 -16.36 7.18 -6.14
N GLY A 47 -17.51 7.58 -5.58
CA GLY A 47 -18.80 7.66 -6.27
C GLY A 47 -19.82 6.70 -5.67
N TYR A 48 -21.10 6.94 -5.94
CA TYR A 48 -22.19 6.16 -5.33
C TYR A 48 -22.78 5.12 -6.30
N PHE A 49 -23.03 5.52 -7.56
CA PHE A 49 -23.70 4.65 -8.54
C PHE A 49 -22.72 3.87 -9.42
N VAL A 50 -21.60 4.50 -9.80
CA VAL A 50 -20.52 3.87 -10.56
C VAL A 50 -19.20 4.29 -9.89
N PRO A 51 -18.76 3.54 -8.86
CA PRO A 51 -17.54 3.89 -8.15
C PRO A 51 -16.33 3.75 -9.08
N THR A 52 -15.51 4.79 -9.12
CA THR A 52 -14.23 4.82 -9.83
C THR A 52 -13.10 4.70 -8.83
N MET A 53 -12.07 3.93 -9.14
CA MET A 53 -10.90 3.85 -8.27
C MET A 53 -10.10 5.15 -8.36
N GLN A 54 -9.81 5.77 -7.22
CA GLN A 54 -8.99 6.97 -7.14
C GLN A 54 -7.89 6.82 -6.10
N LYS A 55 -6.67 7.22 -6.44
CA LYS A 55 -5.55 7.31 -5.50
C LYS A 55 -5.79 8.48 -4.54
N ARG A 56 -5.83 8.19 -3.24
CA ARG A 56 -6.01 9.18 -2.18
C ARG A 56 -4.92 9.08 -1.14
N ARG A 57 -4.40 10.23 -0.70
CA ARG A 57 -3.39 10.27 0.36
C ARG A 57 -4.05 9.93 1.70
N ARG A 58 -3.62 8.84 2.32
CA ARG A 58 -4.12 8.30 3.58
C ARG A 58 -2.98 8.01 4.54
N PHE A 59 -3.25 8.13 5.83
CA PHE A 59 -2.32 7.70 6.87
C PHE A 59 -2.57 6.22 7.13
N LEU A 60 -1.66 5.38 6.67
CA LEU A 60 -1.66 3.94 6.90
C LEU A 60 -0.92 3.66 8.20
N GLN A 61 -1.51 2.85 9.07
CA GLN A 61 -0.95 2.51 10.36
C GLN A 61 -1.09 1.00 10.62
N LEU A 62 0.01 0.39 11.04
CA LEU A 62 0.13 -0.97 11.53
C LEU A 62 0.13 -0.93 13.06
N ASP A 63 -1.02 -1.20 13.65
CA ASP A 63 -1.17 -1.32 15.09
C ASP A 63 -0.89 -2.77 15.52
N GLN A 64 0.30 -3.00 16.06
CA GLN A 64 0.73 -4.32 16.53
C GLN A 64 0.03 -4.74 17.83
N VAL A 65 -0.43 -3.79 18.65
CA VAL A 65 -1.10 -4.09 19.93
C VAL A 65 -2.52 -4.56 19.67
N LEU A 66 -3.21 -3.90 18.74
CA LEU A 66 -4.56 -4.28 18.33
C LEU A 66 -4.56 -5.35 17.22
N HIS A 67 -3.40 -5.74 16.70
CA HIS A 67 -3.25 -6.64 15.57
C HIS A 67 -4.08 -6.20 14.35
N LEU A 68 -3.98 -4.92 13.99
CA LEU A 68 -4.72 -4.28 12.89
C LEU A 68 -3.80 -3.53 11.94
N LEU A 69 -4.08 -3.62 10.65
CA LEU A 69 -3.62 -2.66 9.64
C LEU A 69 -4.82 -1.76 9.28
N HIS A 70 -4.69 -0.45 9.43
CA HIS A 70 -5.82 0.46 9.24
C HIS A 70 -5.42 1.82 8.67
N TYR A 71 -6.42 2.50 8.10
CA TYR A 71 -6.31 3.90 7.69
C TYR A 71 -7.65 4.63 7.82
N GLY A 72 -7.63 5.95 7.64
CA GLY A 72 -8.86 6.76 7.63
C GLY A 72 -9.55 6.82 8.99
N ASN A 73 -8.77 6.89 10.08
CA ASN A 73 -9.27 6.87 11.45
C ASN A 73 -10.13 5.64 11.76
N PHE A 74 -9.57 4.45 11.52
CA PHE A 74 -10.19 3.13 11.74
C PHE A 74 -11.44 2.82 10.89
N LYS A 75 -11.83 3.68 9.95
CA LYS A 75 -12.93 3.38 9.02
C LYS A 75 -12.62 2.21 8.09
N HIS A 76 -11.35 2.04 7.76
CA HIS A 76 -10.85 0.94 6.95
C HIS A 76 -9.80 0.20 7.77
N ALA A 77 -10.11 -1.03 8.15
CA ALA A 77 -9.27 -1.85 9.02
C ALA A 77 -9.30 -3.31 8.55
N MET A 78 -8.12 -3.92 8.49
CA MET A 78 -7.91 -5.34 8.29
C MET A 78 -7.22 -5.91 9.51
N ARG A 79 -7.72 -7.04 10.03
CA ARG A 79 -7.02 -7.77 11.09
C ARG A 79 -5.86 -8.53 10.49
N LEU A 80 -4.71 -8.52 11.18
CA LEU A 80 -3.49 -9.15 10.66
C LEU A 80 -3.64 -10.66 10.45
N HIS A 81 -4.53 -11.30 11.19
CA HIS A 81 -4.86 -12.72 11.02
C HIS A 81 -5.82 -13.01 9.85
N ASP A 82 -6.55 -11.99 9.38
CA ASP A 82 -7.47 -12.12 8.24
C ASP A 82 -6.74 -11.83 6.91
N ILE A 83 -5.59 -11.17 6.94
CA ILE A 83 -4.74 -10.98 5.75
C ILE A 83 -4.29 -12.35 5.24
N SER A 84 -4.52 -12.60 3.95
CA SER A 84 -4.13 -13.86 3.29
C SER A 84 -2.98 -13.70 2.31
N LEU A 85 -2.88 -12.54 1.66
CA LEU A 85 -1.90 -12.29 0.61
C LEU A 85 -1.43 -10.84 0.63
N VAL A 86 -0.12 -10.67 0.57
CA VAL A 86 0.54 -9.40 0.28
C VAL A 86 1.38 -9.59 -0.98
N THR A 87 1.10 -8.80 -2.02
CA THR A 87 1.88 -8.82 -3.27
C THR A 87 2.52 -7.46 -3.46
N SER A 88 3.81 -7.43 -3.80
CA SER A 88 4.54 -6.18 -4.07
C SER A 88 4.92 -6.12 -5.54
N VAL A 89 4.78 -4.95 -6.15
CA VAL A 89 4.96 -4.75 -7.58
C VAL A 89 5.80 -3.51 -7.86
N GLU A 90 6.75 -3.67 -8.76
CA GLU A 90 7.45 -2.61 -9.49
C GLU A 90 6.95 -2.65 -10.93
N GLU A 91 6.31 -1.58 -11.37
CA GLU A 91 5.69 -1.47 -12.68
C GLU A 91 6.37 -0.38 -13.50
N THR A 92 6.81 -0.72 -14.71
CA THR A 92 7.37 0.23 -15.69
C THR A 92 6.32 0.54 -16.74
N ASP A 93 5.90 1.80 -16.83
CA ASP A 93 4.92 2.23 -17.83
C ASP A 93 5.50 2.31 -19.25
N THR A 94 4.65 2.62 -20.24
CA THR A 94 5.06 2.74 -21.65
C THR A 94 6.07 3.87 -21.93
N PHE A 95 6.20 4.81 -21.00
CA PHE A 95 7.13 5.95 -21.07
C PHE A 95 8.41 5.68 -20.27
N GLY A 96 8.55 4.50 -19.66
CA GLY A 96 9.69 4.15 -18.81
C GLY A 96 9.60 4.71 -17.40
N VAL A 97 8.44 5.26 -16.99
CA VAL A 97 8.22 5.71 -15.61
C VAL A 97 7.95 4.51 -14.74
N MET A 98 8.76 4.37 -13.69
CA MET A 98 8.62 3.31 -12.70
C MET A 98 7.63 3.73 -11.61
N THR A 99 6.77 2.80 -11.20
CA THR A 99 5.84 2.96 -10.09
C THR A 99 5.92 1.75 -9.17
N TRP A 100 5.66 1.97 -7.88
CA TRP A 100 5.80 0.95 -6.85
C TRP A 100 4.54 0.87 -6.01
N TRP A 101 3.98 -0.32 -5.90
CA TRP A 101 2.76 -0.52 -5.14
C TRP A 101 2.70 -1.92 -4.53
N MET A 102 1.85 -2.10 -3.52
CA MET A 102 1.52 -3.41 -2.96
C MET A 102 0.02 -3.60 -2.90
N THR A 103 -0.42 -4.85 -3.01
CA THR A 103 -1.77 -5.24 -2.63
C THR A 103 -1.76 -5.94 -1.28
N VAL A 104 -2.77 -5.67 -0.46
CA VAL A 104 -3.07 -6.40 0.79
C VAL A 104 -4.48 -6.95 0.67
N GLN A 105 -4.63 -8.26 0.84
CA GLN A 105 -5.90 -8.95 0.61
C GLN A 105 -6.42 -9.64 1.86
N ASP A 106 -7.65 -9.31 2.22
CA ASP A 106 -8.47 -10.01 3.20
C ASP A 106 -9.65 -10.71 2.47
N PRO A 107 -9.60 -12.03 2.30
CA PRO A 107 -10.62 -12.77 1.59
C PRO A 107 -11.88 -12.96 2.44
N SER A 108 -11.81 -12.81 3.78
CA SER A 108 -12.96 -12.97 4.66
C SER A 108 -13.99 -11.85 4.46
N THR A 109 -13.51 -10.65 4.11
CA THR A 109 -14.33 -9.47 3.83
C THR A 109 -14.30 -9.05 2.36
N LEU A 110 -13.65 -9.83 1.50
CA LEU A 110 -13.42 -9.52 0.08
C LEU A 110 -12.77 -8.15 -0.14
N GLN A 111 -11.93 -7.72 0.81
CA GLN A 111 -11.22 -6.44 0.73
C GLN A 111 -9.86 -6.62 0.08
N VAL A 112 -9.57 -5.75 -0.88
CA VAL A 112 -8.25 -5.61 -1.50
C VAL A 112 -7.86 -4.16 -1.44
N TRP A 113 -6.73 -3.86 -0.82
CA TRP A 113 -6.16 -2.52 -0.79
C TRP A 113 -4.98 -2.45 -1.74
N VAL A 114 -4.93 -1.40 -2.56
CA VAL A 114 -3.76 -1.08 -3.39
C VAL A 114 -3.07 0.14 -2.78
N VAL A 115 -1.85 -0.05 -2.30
CA VAL A 115 -1.06 0.99 -1.62
C VAL A 115 0.14 1.34 -2.47
N HIS A 116 0.28 2.62 -2.80
CA HIS A 116 1.33 3.17 -3.66
C HIS A 116 2.43 3.83 -2.81
N PHE A 117 3.68 3.60 -3.21
CA PHE A 117 4.87 4.05 -2.52
C PHE A 117 5.66 5.05 -3.37
N PRO A 118 6.35 6.01 -2.73
CA PRO A 118 7.16 7.00 -3.43
C PRO A 118 8.45 6.42 -4.03
N SER A 119 8.91 5.27 -3.54
CA SER A 119 10.11 4.60 -4.02
C SER A 119 10.07 3.09 -3.79
N ARG A 120 10.87 2.35 -4.55
CA ARG A 120 11.09 0.91 -4.36
C ARG A 120 11.54 0.58 -2.95
N HIS A 121 12.47 1.37 -2.42
CA HIS A 121 13.04 1.16 -1.10
C HIS A 121 11.94 1.21 -0.01
N ARG A 122 11.06 2.23 -0.05
CA ARG A 122 9.94 2.35 0.90
C ARG A 122 8.94 1.19 0.78
N LEU A 123 8.64 0.74 -0.45
CA LEU A 123 7.83 -0.45 -0.66
C LEU A 123 8.44 -1.67 0.04
N LEU A 124 9.72 -1.94 -0.19
CA LEU A 124 10.41 -3.09 0.40
C LEU A 124 10.47 -3.00 1.93
N ALA A 125 10.73 -1.82 2.49
CA ALA A 125 10.72 -1.61 3.94
C ALA A 125 9.37 -2.00 4.57
N TRP A 126 8.26 -1.61 3.95
CA TRP A 126 6.91 -2.01 4.39
C TRP A 126 6.64 -3.50 4.22
N VAL A 127 7.06 -4.10 3.09
CA VAL A 127 6.91 -5.55 2.87
C VAL A 127 7.65 -6.35 3.93
N GLN A 128 8.88 -5.97 4.27
CA GLN A 128 9.66 -6.64 5.31
C GLN A 128 9.04 -6.45 6.70
N LEU A 129 8.54 -5.26 7.01
CA LEU A 129 7.81 -5.02 8.25
C LEU A 129 6.58 -5.91 8.36
N LEU A 130 5.74 -5.96 7.31
CA LEU A 130 4.55 -6.80 7.29
C LEU A 130 4.92 -8.28 7.41
N ARG A 131 5.96 -8.74 6.70
CA ARG A 131 6.47 -10.10 6.80
C ARG A 131 6.86 -10.45 8.23
N SER A 132 7.63 -9.58 8.88
CA SER A 132 8.08 -9.75 10.27
C SER A 132 6.89 -9.85 11.24
N VAL A 133 5.94 -8.92 11.15
CA VAL A 133 4.77 -8.87 12.06
C VAL A 133 3.80 -10.03 11.79
N LEU A 134 3.51 -10.38 10.53
CA LEU A 134 2.61 -11.49 10.19
C LEU A 134 3.20 -12.83 10.64
N HIS A 135 4.51 -13.02 10.47
CA HIS A 135 5.20 -14.19 10.98
C HIS A 135 5.17 -14.24 12.52
N GLY A 136 5.48 -13.12 13.19
CA GLY A 136 5.46 -13.02 14.65
C GLY A 136 4.07 -13.21 15.28
N THR A 137 3.01 -12.98 14.52
CA THR A 137 1.61 -13.16 14.97
C THR A 137 1.02 -14.52 14.59
N ASN A 138 1.83 -15.45 14.07
CA ASN A 138 1.38 -16.76 13.55
C ASN A 138 0.29 -16.65 12.46
N SER A 139 0.31 -15.56 11.68
CA SER A 139 -0.58 -15.42 10.55
C SER A 139 -0.21 -16.42 9.45
N ARG A 140 -1.22 -16.85 8.69
CA ARG A 140 -1.04 -17.72 7.50
C ARG A 140 -0.89 -16.90 6.21
N ALA A 141 -0.75 -15.59 6.33
CA ALA A 141 -0.56 -14.68 5.20
C ALA A 141 0.67 -15.06 4.37
N ILE A 142 0.51 -15.09 3.06
CA ILE A 142 1.62 -15.23 2.11
C ILE A 142 2.10 -13.82 1.78
N VAL A 143 3.39 -13.55 2.03
CA VAL A 143 4.04 -12.29 1.62
C VAL A 143 4.97 -12.58 0.45
N GLY A 144 4.49 -12.29 -0.75
CA GLY A 144 5.20 -12.55 -2.00
C GLY A 144 6.46 -11.69 -2.17
N GLU A 145 7.36 -12.17 -3.02
CA GLU A 145 8.52 -11.40 -3.48
C GLU A 145 8.10 -10.25 -4.41
N LEU A 146 9.02 -9.32 -4.67
CA LEU A 146 8.80 -8.21 -5.59
C LEU A 146 8.59 -8.73 -7.02
N VAL A 147 7.43 -8.41 -7.60
CA VAL A 147 7.08 -8.72 -8.98
C VAL A 147 7.44 -7.54 -9.87
N PHE A 148 8.10 -7.80 -10.99
CA PHE A 148 8.39 -6.81 -12.02
C PHE A 148 7.34 -6.91 -13.12
N MET A 149 6.68 -5.79 -13.42
CA MET A 149 5.70 -5.69 -14.49
C MET A 149 6.17 -4.65 -15.50
N ASP A 150 6.57 -5.09 -16.68
CA ASP A 150 6.82 -4.17 -17.78
C ASP A 150 5.53 -4.01 -18.58
N ALA A 151 5.21 -2.76 -18.95
CA ALA A 151 4.19 -2.50 -19.94
C ALA A 151 4.60 -3.20 -21.24
N GLN A 152 4.00 -4.37 -21.50
CA GLN A 152 4.08 -4.96 -22.82
C GLN A 152 3.51 -3.92 -23.76
N LYS A 153 4.37 -3.40 -24.64
CA LYS A 153 3.95 -2.61 -25.79
C LYS A 153 2.94 -3.50 -26.51
N ALA A 154 1.65 -3.26 -26.29
CA ALA A 154 0.59 -3.91 -27.03
C ALA A 154 0.84 -3.49 -28.48
N ALA A 155 1.58 -4.33 -29.22
CA ALA A 155 1.64 -4.20 -30.64
C ALA A 155 0.17 -4.25 -31.09
N PRO A 156 -0.32 -3.27 -31.85
CA PRO A 156 -1.68 -3.33 -32.37
C PRO A 156 -1.78 -4.63 -33.16
N SER A 157 -2.49 -5.60 -32.62
CA SER A 157 -2.73 -6.88 -33.28
C SER A 157 -3.54 -6.59 -34.54
N CYS A 158 -2.84 -6.65 -35.67
CA CYS A 158 -3.34 -6.88 -37.02
C CYS A 158 -4.59 -6.08 -37.42
N LEU A 159 -4.38 -4.88 -37.96
CA LEU A 159 -5.19 -4.42 -39.08
C LEU A 159 -5.02 -5.47 -40.20
N LEU A 160 -6.02 -6.34 -40.39
CA LEU A 160 -6.11 -7.11 -41.63
C LEU A 160 -6.34 -6.09 -42.76
N PRO A 161 -5.53 -6.09 -43.84
CA PRO A 161 -5.95 -5.41 -45.05
C PRO A 161 -7.14 -6.19 -45.61
N VAL A 162 -8.32 -5.57 -45.62
CA VAL A 162 -9.40 -6.02 -46.48
C VAL A 162 -8.92 -5.77 -47.90
N ALA A 163 -8.37 -6.81 -48.53
CA ALA A 163 -8.07 -6.80 -49.94
C ALA A 163 -9.40 -6.87 -50.70
N ASP A 164 -9.71 -5.81 -51.45
CA ASP A 164 -10.64 -5.82 -52.56
C ASP A 164 -10.30 -6.97 -53.53
N THR A 165 -11.31 -7.69 -54.05
CA THR A 165 -11.55 -7.89 -55.50
C THR A 165 -12.65 -8.96 -55.77
N ILE A 166 -13.84 -8.47 -56.18
CA ILE A 166 -14.70 -8.81 -57.35
C ILE A 166 -14.94 -10.28 -57.76
N LEU A 167 -16.23 -10.66 -57.91
CA LEU A 167 -16.78 -11.32 -59.12
C LEU A 167 -18.30 -11.05 -59.29
N PRO A 168 -18.80 -10.76 -60.51
CA PRO A 168 -20.23 -10.67 -60.81
C PRO A 168 -20.77 -12.02 -61.31
N VAL A 169 -22.03 -12.35 -61.01
CA VAL A 169 -22.73 -13.52 -61.57
C VAL A 169 -24.25 -13.28 -61.56
N PRO A 170 -25.02 -13.89 -62.46
CA PRO A 170 -25.08 -13.75 -63.92
C PRO A 170 -26.26 -12.87 -64.40
#